data_AF-A0A1C4W885-F1
#
_entry.id   AF-A0A1C4W885-F1
#
_cell.length_a   1.000
_cell.length_b   1.000
_cell.length_c   1.000
_cell.angle_alpha   90.00
_cell.angle_beta   90.00
_cell.angle_gamma   90.00
#
_symmetry.space_group_name_H-M   'P 1'
#
loop_
_entity.id
_entity.type
_entity.pdbx_description
1 polymer ?
#
loop_
_entity_poly.entity_id
_entity_poly.type
_entity_poly.pdbx_seq_one_letter_code
_entity_poly.pdbx_strand_id
1 'polypeptide(L)'
;MLKMSLSLADLASVRFAISPAWEVVASLRVLRDPGAHAVHLPWVTRHRARVLASPDLRQLRDLVIAPGRHLPGFLAPAPHSPVAEPEAEFAAVRETPATVVREELASVYGDRLPASLSDLRRAPRRNLPMIVGQMRTYWSLTLAPYWGRIRGILEADVMFRARRLADDGPHRMFPELDPAVSWSDDVLTVDRPNLDRDYELGGRGLVLVPSLFAWPNVFVKASEPWAPVLRYPTRGVGSMWHTPSPAPDLAPVIGQARAALLVELATASTTTSLARRTGLTPSGVSAHLARLVTAGLVTRHRAGRLVFYVRTPRADALLRE
;
A
#
# COMPACT_ATOMS: atom_id res chain seq x y z
N MET A 1 -4.77 18.85 -16.96
CA MET A 1 -5.44 17.54 -17.02
C MET A 1 -4.51 16.47 -17.61
N LEU A 2 -4.53 15.25 -17.06
CA LEU A 2 -3.92 14.06 -17.66
C LEU A 2 -5.00 13.10 -18.13
N LYS A 3 -4.85 12.48 -19.30
CA LYS A 3 -5.77 11.48 -19.84
C LYS A 3 -5.08 10.15 -20.10
N MET A 4 -5.79 9.06 -19.83
CA MET A 4 -5.38 7.72 -20.20
C MET A 4 -6.52 7.07 -21.00
N SER A 5 -6.27 6.78 -22.27
CA SER A 5 -7.19 6.02 -23.13
C SER A 5 -7.00 4.52 -22.87
N LEU A 6 -8.06 3.84 -22.47
CA LEU A 6 -8.04 2.42 -22.13
C LEU A 6 -8.82 1.63 -23.20
N SER A 7 -8.16 0.67 -23.83
CA SER A 7 -8.86 -0.31 -24.66
C SER A 7 -9.67 -1.29 -23.80
N LEU A 8 -10.54 -2.10 -24.44
CA LEU A 8 -11.21 -3.22 -23.75
C LEU A 8 -10.23 -4.20 -23.11
N ALA A 9 -9.07 -4.43 -23.75
CA ALA A 9 -8.02 -5.29 -23.19
C ALA A 9 -7.38 -4.67 -21.94
N ASP A 10 -7.24 -3.33 -21.91
CA ASP A 10 -6.77 -2.61 -20.74
C ASP A 10 -7.75 -2.71 -19.58
N LEU A 11 -9.04 -2.50 -19.86
CA LEU A 11 -10.13 -2.61 -18.89
C LEU A 11 -10.23 -4.02 -18.30
N ALA A 12 -10.13 -5.06 -19.14
CA ALA A 12 -10.11 -6.45 -18.70
C ALA A 12 -8.88 -6.78 -17.83
N SER A 13 -7.80 -5.99 -17.96
CA SER A 13 -6.56 -6.13 -17.21
C SER A 13 -6.43 -5.16 -16.04
N VAL A 14 -7.52 -4.44 -15.69
CA VAL A 14 -7.56 -3.61 -14.48
C VAL A 14 -7.46 -4.49 -13.25
N ARG A 15 -6.50 -4.19 -12.38
CA ARG A 15 -6.30 -4.94 -11.14
C ARG A 15 -5.85 -4.06 -10.00
N PHE A 16 -6.12 -4.50 -8.78
CA PHE A 16 -5.62 -3.85 -7.57
C PHE A 16 -4.28 -4.46 -7.13
N ALA A 17 -3.41 -3.65 -6.55
CA ALA A 17 -2.22 -4.13 -5.85
C ALA A 17 -1.78 -3.20 -4.72
N ILE A 18 -1.19 -3.77 -3.67
CA ILE A 18 -0.58 -3.02 -2.56
C ILE A 18 0.94 -2.93 -2.80
N SER A 19 1.49 -1.71 -2.68
CA SER A 19 2.91 -1.42 -2.98
C SER A 19 3.67 -0.87 -1.77
N PRO A 20 4.46 -1.70 -1.06
CA PRO A 20 5.38 -1.24 -0.01
C PRO A 20 6.39 -0.18 -0.48
N ALA A 21 6.98 -0.34 -1.67
CA ALA A 21 7.96 0.61 -2.20
C ALA A 21 7.31 1.96 -2.49
N TRP A 22 6.06 1.98 -2.96
CA TRP A 22 5.32 3.21 -3.06
C TRP A 22 5.07 3.87 -1.70
N GLU A 23 4.70 3.11 -0.67
CA GLU A 23 4.49 3.69 0.67
C GLU A 23 5.78 4.30 1.24
N VAL A 24 6.95 3.73 0.93
CA VAL A 24 8.25 4.37 1.24
C VAL A 24 8.36 5.74 0.59
N VAL A 25 8.06 5.82 -0.71
CA VAL A 25 8.14 7.06 -1.48
C VAL A 25 7.11 8.10 -1.02
N ALA A 26 5.85 7.70 -0.88
CA ALA A 26 4.76 8.59 -0.50
C ALA A 26 4.95 9.14 0.91
N SER A 27 5.31 8.29 1.88
CA SER A 27 5.53 8.73 3.26
C SER A 27 6.74 9.67 3.42
N LEU A 28 7.79 9.53 2.61
CA LEU A 28 8.90 10.50 2.57
C LEU A 28 8.45 11.89 2.10
N ARG A 29 7.52 11.96 1.13
CA ARG A 29 6.94 13.25 0.70
C ARG A 29 6.08 13.89 1.79
N VAL A 30 5.37 13.07 2.58
CA VAL A 30 4.63 13.54 3.76
C VAL A 30 5.56 14.19 4.80
N LEU A 31 6.76 13.64 5.01
CA LEU A 31 7.75 14.24 5.92
C LEU A 31 8.31 15.57 5.39
N ARG A 32 8.40 15.75 4.07
CA ARG A 32 8.83 17.00 3.43
C ARG A 32 7.83 18.13 3.68
N ASP A 33 6.54 17.87 3.46
CA ASP A 33 5.47 18.87 3.52
C ASP A 33 4.32 18.46 4.47
N PRO A 34 4.52 18.46 5.80
CA PRO A 34 3.49 18.03 6.74
C PRO A 34 2.19 18.84 6.68
N GLY A 35 2.25 20.11 6.24
CA GLY A 35 1.08 20.99 6.19
C GLY A 35 0.03 20.50 5.21
N ALA A 36 0.45 19.96 4.07
CA ALA A 36 -0.45 19.33 3.09
C ALA A 36 -1.01 17.98 3.55
N HIS A 37 -0.50 17.42 4.66
CA HIS A 37 -0.72 16.04 5.08
C HIS A 37 -1.12 15.94 6.57
N ALA A 38 -1.98 16.85 7.03
CA ALA A 38 -2.35 17.01 8.43
C ALA A 38 -2.84 15.71 9.12
N VAL A 39 -3.50 14.82 8.37
CA VAL A 39 -3.97 13.53 8.88
C VAL A 39 -2.83 12.62 9.35
N HIS A 40 -1.59 12.85 8.94
CA HIS A 40 -0.41 12.07 9.35
C HIS A 40 0.43 12.72 10.45
N LEU A 41 0.01 13.86 11.03
CA LEU A 41 0.79 14.60 12.03
C LEU A 41 1.32 13.74 13.19
N PRO A 42 0.56 12.80 13.78
CA PRO A 42 1.10 11.94 14.85
C PRO A 42 2.31 11.11 14.41
N TRP A 43 2.30 10.61 13.17
CA TRP A 43 3.41 9.88 12.57
C TRP A 43 4.57 10.82 12.18
N VAL A 44 4.25 11.98 11.59
CA VAL A 44 5.25 13.00 11.22
C VAL A 44 6.07 13.44 12.44
N THR A 45 5.40 13.79 13.55
CA THR A 45 6.06 14.25 14.79
C THR A 45 7.05 13.21 15.32
N ARG A 46 6.75 11.92 15.16
CA ARG A 46 7.62 10.83 15.62
C ARG A 46 8.85 10.61 14.73
N HIS A 47 8.72 10.76 13.42
CA HIS A 47 9.76 10.29 12.48
C HIS A 47 10.54 11.41 11.77
N ARG A 48 9.95 12.61 11.60
CA ARG A 48 10.47 13.65 10.71
C ARG A 48 11.90 14.07 11.03
N ALA A 49 12.18 14.47 12.27
CA ALA A 49 13.50 14.97 12.65
C ALA A 49 14.59 13.92 12.41
N ARG A 50 14.34 12.68 12.86
CA ARG A 50 15.27 11.56 12.71
C ARG A 50 15.53 11.20 11.24
N VAL A 51 14.48 11.14 10.41
CA VAL A 51 14.63 10.80 8.98
C VAL A 51 15.36 11.90 8.23
N LEU A 52 15.00 13.17 8.44
CA LEU A 52 15.58 14.29 7.70
C LEU A 52 17.00 14.67 8.15
N ALA A 53 17.42 14.27 9.35
CA ALA A 53 18.80 14.42 9.81
C ALA A 53 19.71 13.22 9.48
N SER A 54 19.15 12.04 9.17
CA SER A 54 19.95 10.82 8.98
C SER A 54 20.85 10.89 7.73
N PRO A 55 22.18 10.70 7.86
CA PRO A 55 23.07 10.63 6.70
C PRO A 55 22.84 9.36 5.88
N ASP A 56 22.43 8.26 6.52
CA ASP A 56 22.17 6.95 5.91
C ASP A 56 20.96 6.96 4.97
N LEU A 57 20.14 8.01 5.00
CA LEU A 57 18.97 8.17 4.14
C LEU A 57 19.16 9.26 3.07
N ARG A 58 20.36 9.84 2.96
CA ARG A 58 20.60 11.02 2.12
C ARG A 58 20.23 10.79 0.64
N GLN A 59 20.67 9.68 0.04
CA GLN A 59 20.43 9.43 -1.38
C GLN A 59 18.95 9.14 -1.65
N LEU A 60 18.28 8.40 -0.78
CA LEU A 60 16.84 8.15 -0.89
C LEU A 60 16.03 9.45 -0.73
N ARG A 61 16.40 10.31 0.23
CA ARG A 61 15.78 11.64 0.35
C ARG A 61 16.03 12.47 -0.90
N ASP A 62 17.24 12.50 -1.44
CA ASP A 62 17.53 13.27 -2.65
C ASP A 62 16.79 12.71 -3.88
N LEU A 63 16.51 11.40 -3.90
CA LEU A 63 15.68 10.74 -4.92
C LEU A 63 14.18 11.08 -4.83
N VAL A 64 13.67 11.32 -3.62
CA VAL A 64 12.22 11.49 -3.39
C VAL A 64 11.80 12.94 -3.12
N ILE A 65 12.63 13.70 -2.41
CA ILE A 65 12.34 15.04 -1.89
C ILE A 65 12.95 16.14 -2.76
N ALA A 66 14.17 15.95 -3.29
CA ALA A 66 14.80 16.96 -4.13
C ALA A 66 14.04 17.25 -5.44
N PRO A 67 13.44 16.26 -6.14
CA PRO A 67 12.69 16.60 -7.32
C PRO A 67 11.38 17.32 -6.95
N GLY A 68 10.87 18.11 -7.90
CA GLY A 68 9.62 18.85 -7.72
C GLY A 68 8.41 17.92 -7.79
N ARG A 69 7.86 17.77 -9.00
CA ARG A 69 6.62 17.03 -9.22
C ARG A 69 6.86 15.58 -9.65
N HIS A 70 7.84 15.34 -10.52
CA HIS A 70 8.17 14.03 -11.07
C HIS A 70 9.13 13.26 -10.17
N LEU A 71 9.04 11.93 -10.20
CA LEU A 71 9.90 11.02 -9.46
C LEU A 71 10.48 10.01 -10.45
N PRO A 72 11.72 9.53 -10.25
CA PRO A 72 12.25 8.46 -11.07
C PRO A 72 11.35 7.22 -10.94
N GLY A 73 10.83 6.73 -12.06
CA GLY A 73 9.82 5.68 -12.12
C GLY A 73 10.26 4.35 -11.48
N PHE A 74 11.57 4.14 -11.38
CA PHE A 74 12.20 2.95 -10.81
C PHE A 74 12.10 2.85 -9.29
N LEU A 75 11.82 3.93 -8.56
CA LEU A 75 11.72 3.91 -7.08
C LEU A 75 10.52 3.13 -6.56
N ALA A 76 9.46 3.06 -7.37
CA ALA A 76 8.25 2.32 -7.09
C ALA A 76 7.78 1.66 -8.40
N PRO A 77 8.35 0.50 -8.77
CA PRO A 77 7.91 -0.27 -9.93
C PRO A 77 6.43 -0.66 -9.80
N ALA A 78 5.80 -1.07 -10.89
CA ALA A 78 4.44 -1.58 -10.82
C ALA A 78 4.44 -2.92 -10.05
N PRO A 79 3.59 -3.11 -9.03
CA PRO A 79 3.58 -4.36 -8.28
C PRO A 79 3.18 -5.53 -9.19
N HIS A 80 3.97 -6.60 -9.18
CA HIS A 80 3.69 -7.82 -9.95
C HIS A 80 2.70 -8.77 -9.26
N SER A 81 2.44 -8.56 -7.97
CA SER A 81 1.52 -9.34 -7.13
C SER A 81 0.44 -8.42 -6.54
N PRO A 82 -0.79 -8.92 -6.27
CA PRO A 82 -1.83 -8.16 -5.56
C PRO A 82 -1.39 -7.70 -4.17
N VAL A 83 -0.60 -8.53 -3.48
CA VAL A 83 0.01 -8.20 -2.19
C VAL A 83 1.50 -8.50 -2.31
N ALA A 84 2.29 -7.46 -2.58
CA ALA A 84 3.73 -7.59 -2.67
C ALA A 84 4.38 -7.47 -1.29
N GLU A 85 5.33 -8.36 -1.00
CA GLU A 85 6.21 -8.20 0.15
C GLU A 85 7.25 -7.10 -0.14
N PRO A 86 7.68 -6.32 0.87
CA PRO A 86 8.59 -5.19 0.67
C PRO A 86 9.87 -5.58 -0.07
N GLU A 87 10.47 -6.72 0.31
CA GLU A 87 11.71 -7.20 -0.31
C GLU A 87 11.57 -7.57 -1.79
N ALA A 88 10.39 -8.00 -2.22
CA ALA A 88 10.14 -8.28 -3.63
C ALA A 88 10.16 -7.00 -4.47
N GLU A 89 9.54 -5.92 -3.99
CA GLU A 89 9.57 -4.63 -4.69
C GLU A 89 10.96 -3.98 -4.60
N PHE A 90 11.65 -4.09 -3.47
CA PHE A 90 13.01 -3.60 -3.32
C PHE A 90 14.00 -4.34 -4.23
N ALA A 91 13.82 -5.64 -4.45
CA ALA A 91 14.56 -6.39 -5.45
C ALA A 91 14.27 -5.87 -6.87
N ALA A 92 13.01 -5.59 -7.21
CA ALA A 92 12.68 -4.99 -8.51
C ALA A 92 13.34 -3.62 -8.72
N VAL A 93 13.42 -2.78 -7.68
CA VAL A 93 14.20 -1.52 -7.73
C VAL A 93 15.68 -1.82 -8.00
N ARG A 94 16.28 -2.79 -7.30
CA ARG A 94 17.68 -3.20 -7.46
C ARG A 94 18.00 -3.68 -8.88
N GLU A 95 17.08 -4.42 -9.50
CA GLU A 95 17.27 -5.01 -10.82
C GLU A 95 16.92 -4.07 -11.98
N THR A 96 16.62 -2.78 -11.69
CA THR A 96 16.33 -1.80 -12.74
C THR A 96 17.51 -1.70 -13.71
N PRO A 97 17.27 -1.81 -15.04
CA PRO A 97 18.32 -1.66 -16.03
C PRO A 97 19.07 -0.33 -15.90
N ALA A 98 20.39 -0.36 -16.07
CA ALA A 98 21.23 0.82 -15.90
C ALA A 98 20.89 1.95 -16.89
N THR A 99 20.41 1.62 -18.08
CA THR A 99 19.94 2.58 -19.09
C THR A 99 18.72 3.34 -18.57
N VAL A 100 17.70 2.61 -18.11
CA VAL A 100 16.47 3.17 -17.51
C VAL A 100 16.79 4.09 -16.33
N VAL A 101 17.69 3.68 -15.42
CA VAL A 101 18.08 4.56 -14.30
C VAL A 101 18.70 5.87 -14.79
N ARG A 102 19.59 5.83 -15.78
CA ARG A 102 20.24 7.03 -16.31
C ARG A 102 19.22 7.95 -17.00
N GLU A 103 18.35 7.38 -17.82
CA GLU A 103 17.30 8.10 -18.54
C GLU A 103 16.32 8.79 -17.58
N GLU A 104 15.85 8.06 -16.56
CA GLU A 104 14.98 8.61 -15.51
C GLU A 104 15.65 9.72 -14.72
N LEU A 105 16.92 9.53 -14.31
CA LEU A 105 17.66 10.59 -13.61
C LEU A 105 17.87 11.82 -14.50
N ALA A 106 18.18 11.64 -15.79
CA ALA A 106 18.31 12.73 -16.73
C ALA A 106 16.98 13.47 -16.93
N SER A 107 15.88 12.72 -17.11
CA SER A 107 14.55 13.29 -17.31
C SER A 107 14.03 14.05 -16.10
N VAL A 108 14.29 13.56 -14.88
CA VAL A 108 13.76 14.15 -13.64
C VAL A 108 14.61 15.32 -13.15
N TYR A 109 15.94 15.22 -13.25
CA TYR A 109 16.85 16.20 -12.66
C TYR A 109 17.52 17.11 -13.69
N GLY A 110 17.71 16.66 -14.93
CA GLY A 110 18.56 17.33 -15.91
C GLY A 110 19.94 17.65 -15.30
N ASP A 111 20.36 18.90 -15.43
CA ASP A 111 21.63 19.39 -14.89
C ASP A 111 21.62 19.63 -13.37
N ARG A 112 20.45 19.55 -12.72
CA ARG A 112 20.28 19.81 -11.29
C ARG A 112 20.34 18.53 -10.44
N LEU A 113 21.03 17.51 -10.91
CA LEU A 113 21.20 16.25 -10.17
C LEU A 113 21.98 16.50 -8.87
N PRO A 114 21.43 16.14 -7.69
CA PRO A 114 22.16 16.23 -6.43
C PRO A 114 23.48 15.46 -6.46
N ALA A 115 24.53 16.03 -5.88
CA ALA A 115 25.87 15.43 -5.88
C ALA A 115 25.90 14.01 -5.29
N SER A 116 25.03 13.71 -4.32
CA SER A 116 24.88 12.39 -3.70
C SER A 116 24.45 11.29 -4.69
N LEU A 117 23.82 11.67 -5.81
CA LEU A 117 23.32 10.77 -6.85
C LEU A 117 24.28 10.64 -8.04
N SER A 118 25.42 11.34 -8.03
CA SER A 118 26.42 11.30 -9.11
C SER A 118 26.93 9.88 -9.37
N ASP A 119 27.20 9.12 -8.30
CA ASP A 119 27.67 7.74 -8.42
C ASP A 119 26.58 6.80 -8.94
N LEU A 120 25.33 7.04 -8.52
CA LEU A 120 24.18 6.32 -9.06
C LEU A 120 24.05 6.55 -10.57
N ARG A 121 24.18 7.79 -11.05
CA ARG A 121 24.19 8.09 -12.49
C ARG A 121 25.36 7.44 -13.21
N ARG A 122 26.58 7.46 -12.63
CA ARG A 122 27.79 6.93 -13.27
C ARG A 122 27.78 5.40 -13.36
N ALA A 123 27.37 4.72 -12.29
CA ALA A 123 27.37 3.26 -12.19
C ALA A 123 26.12 2.73 -11.49
N PRO A 124 24.95 2.71 -12.16
CA PRO A 124 23.67 2.31 -11.54
C PRO A 124 23.71 0.92 -10.89
N ARG A 125 24.20 -0.10 -11.61
CA ARG A 125 24.28 -1.49 -11.11
C ARG A 125 25.06 -1.62 -9.80
N ARG A 126 26.12 -0.79 -9.63
CA ARG A 126 26.95 -0.79 -8.43
C ARG A 126 26.28 -0.06 -7.26
N ASN A 127 25.45 0.94 -7.54
CA ASN A 127 24.94 1.88 -6.54
C ASN A 127 23.46 1.67 -6.16
N LEU A 128 22.65 1.01 -7.01
CA LEU A 128 21.27 0.63 -6.66
C LEU A 128 21.15 -0.19 -5.36
N PRO A 129 22.07 -1.14 -5.05
CA PRO A 129 22.03 -1.83 -3.77
C PRO A 129 22.12 -0.89 -2.56
N MET A 130 22.83 0.23 -2.68
CA MET A 130 22.89 1.25 -1.62
C MET A 130 21.54 1.93 -1.44
N ILE A 131 20.89 2.37 -2.54
CA ILE A 131 19.56 2.97 -2.50
C ILE A 131 18.54 2.02 -1.86
N VAL A 132 18.56 0.75 -2.25
CA VAL A 132 17.70 -0.28 -1.68
C VAL A 132 18.01 -0.52 -0.20
N GLY A 133 19.28 -0.46 0.21
CA GLY A 133 19.67 -0.44 1.62
C GLY A 133 19.02 0.72 2.38
N GLN A 134 19.00 1.93 1.81
CA GLN A 134 18.33 3.09 2.43
C GLN A 134 16.80 2.90 2.48
N MET A 135 16.19 2.29 1.46
CA MET A 135 14.75 1.95 1.48
C MET A 135 14.43 0.98 2.61
N ARG A 136 15.27 -0.05 2.83
CA ARG A 136 15.12 -0.99 3.96
C ARG A 136 15.28 -0.30 5.31
N THR A 137 16.31 0.54 5.46
CA THR A 137 16.54 1.31 6.69
C THR A 137 15.35 2.21 6.99
N TYR A 138 14.84 2.92 5.98
CA TYR A 138 13.66 3.76 6.11
C TYR A 138 12.40 2.95 6.46
N TRP A 139 12.18 1.83 5.77
CA TRP A 139 11.06 0.92 5.99
C TRP A 139 11.02 0.42 7.43
N SER A 140 12.12 -0.18 7.90
CA SER A 140 12.26 -0.72 9.26
C SER A 140 12.06 0.35 10.31
N LEU A 141 12.48 1.57 10.03
CA LEU A 141 12.35 2.70 10.94
C LEU A 141 10.93 3.24 11.05
N THR A 142 10.21 3.34 9.93
CA THR A 142 9.03 4.22 9.84
C THR A 142 7.72 3.52 9.46
N LEU A 143 7.80 2.38 8.78
CA LEU A 143 6.64 1.69 8.21
C LEU A 143 6.45 0.30 8.81
N ALA A 144 7.52 -0.49 8.97
CA ALA A 144 7.45 -1.85 9.48
C ALA A 144 6.68 -1.97 10.82
N PRO A 145 6.87 -1.08 11.82
CA PRO A 145 6.14 -1.15 13.09
C PRO A 145 4.62 -0.98 12.94
N TYR A 146 4.17 -0.33 11.87
CA TYR A 146 2.77 -0.01 11.61
C TYR A 146 2.17 -0.87 10.48
N TRP A 147 3.00 -1.65 9.77
CA TRP A 147 2.64 -2.23 8.48
C TRP A 147 1.43 -3.14 8.55
N GLY A 148 1.26 -3.93 9.62
CA GLY A 148 0.07 -4.76 9.80
C GLY A 148 -1.23 -3.95 9.76
N ARG A 149 -1.25 -2.77 10.40
CA ARG A 149 -2.40 -1.86 10.39
C ARG A 149 -2.56 -1.15 9.04
N ILE A 150 -1.45 -0.66 8.47
CA ILE A 150 -1.45 -0.01 7.14
C ILE A 150 -2.04 -0.98 6.11
N ARG A 151 -1.50 -2.20 6.04
CA ARG A 151 -1.96 -3.26 5.13
C ARG A 151 -3.44 -3.55 5.31
N GLY A 152 -3.94 -3.67 6.56
CA GLY A 152 -5.36 -3.89 6.81
C GLY A 152 -6.27 -2.78 6.27
N ILE A 153 -5.84 -1.51 6.34
CA ILE A 153 -6.57 -0.38 5.76
C ILE A 153 -6.57 -0.48 4.22
N LEU A 154 -5.42 -0.77 3.62
CA LEU A 154 -5.27 -0.89 2.17
C LEU A 154 -6.08 -2.08 1.62
N GLU A 155 -6.03 -3.24 2.28
CA GLU A 155 -6.82 -4.43 1.92
C GLU A 155 -8.33 -4.15 2.00
N ALA A 156 -8.79 -3.45 3.04
CA ALA A 156 -10.19 -3.08 3.19
C ALA A 156 -10.66 -2.14 2.08
N ASP A 157 -9.82 -1.19 1.63
CA ASP A 157 -10.12 -0.35 0.47
C ASP A 157 -10.19 -1.18 -0.81
N VAL A 158 -9.22 -2.07 -1.07
CA VAL A 158 -9.24 -2.98 -2.23
C VAL A 158 -10.54 -3.79 -2.26
N MET A 159 -10.94 -4.38 -1.13
CA MET A 159 -12.19 -5.16 -1.04
C MET A 159 -13.42 -4.29 -1.36
N PHE A 160 -13.46 -3.06 -0.84
CA PHE A 160 -14.54 -2.13 -1.12
C PHE A 160 -14.60 -1.75 -2.61
N ARG A 161 -13.46 -1.41 -3.23
CA ARG A 161 -13.37 -1.00 -4.63
C ARG A 161 -13.60 -2.16 -5.60
N ALA A 162 -13.10 -3.35 -5.29
CA ALA A 162 -13.34 -4.54 -6.08
C ALA A 162 -14.83 -4.89 -6.12
N ARG A 163 -15.53 -4.76 -4.99
CA ARG A 163 -16.98 -4.93 -4.94
C ARG A 163 -17.71 -3.85 -5.76
N ARG A 164 -17.31 -2.58 -5.64
CA ARG A 164 -17.86 -1.49 -6.46
C ARG A 164 -17.68 -1.72 -7.96
N LEU A 165 -16.50 -2.19 -8.36
CA LEU A 165 -16.23 -2.54 -9.75
C LEU A 165 -17.12 -3.70 -10.24
N ALA A 166 -17.38 -4.69 -9.39
CA ALA A 166 -18.23 -5.83 -9.74
C ALA A 166 -19.73 -5.49 -9.78
N ASP A 167 -20.21 -4.74 -8.77
CA ASP A 167 -21.63 -4.39 -8.62
C ASP A 167 -22.03 -3.29 -9.61
N ASP A 168 -21.18 -2.28 -9.80
CA ASP A 168 -21.52 -1.04 -10.50
C ASP A 168 -20.61 -0.76 -11.72
N GLY A 169 -19.57 -1.55 -11.99
CA GLY A 169 -18.67 -1.34 -13.13
C GLY A 169 -17.67 -0.18 -12.98
N PRO A 170 -16.81 0.02 -14.00
CA PRO A 170 -15.72 1.01 -13.95
C PRO A 170 -16.22 2.46 -13.88
N HIS A 171 -17.37 2.75 -14.50
CA HIS A 171 -17.97 4.08 -14.53
C HIS A 171 -18.34 4.63 -13.14
N ARG A 172 -18.67 3.75 -12.17
CA ARG A 172 -18.85 4.14 -10.77
C ARG A 172 -17.56 4.04 -9.96
N MET A 173 -16.76 3.01 -10.18
CA MET A 173 -15.59 2.77 -9.33
C MET A 173 -14.49 3.84 -9.51
N PHE A 174 -14.16 4.23 -10.74
CA PHE A 174 -13.07 5.17 -11.00
C PHE A 174 -13.29 6.55 -10.38
N PRO A 175 -14.46 7.21 -10.53
CA PRO A 175 -14.68 8.52 -9.92
C PRO A 175 -14.66 8.53 -8.40
N GLU A 176 -14.86 7.38 -7.76
CA GLU A 176 -14.79 7.30 -6.29
C GLU A 176 -13.35 7.21 -5.76
N LEU A 177 -12.32 7.02 -6.61
CA LEU A 177 -10.93 6.91 -6.19
C LEU A 177 -10.40 8.23 -5.62
N ASP A 178 -10.73 9.35 -6.26
CA ASP A 178 -10.38 10.71 -5.84
C ASP A 178 -11.24 11.73 -6.62
N PRO A 179 -11.58 12.90 -6.05
CA PRO A 179 -12.40 13.91 -6.73
C PRO A 179 -11.81 14.43 -8.06
N ALA A 180 -10.50 14.30 -8.27
CA ALA A 180 -9.85 14.67 -9.52
C ALA A 180 -9.93 13.57 -10.60
N VAL A 181 -10.45 12.39 -10.27
CA VAL A 181 -10.54 11.26 -11.19
C VAL A 181 -11.93 11.23 -11.80
N SER A 182 -12.01 11.17 -13.13
CA SER A 182 -13.26 10.98 -13.85
C SER A 182 -13.10 9.95 -14.97
N TRP A 183 -14.20 9.35 -15.38
CA TRP A 183 -14.24 8.31 -16.41
C TRP A 183 -15.38 8.59 -17.39
N SER A 184 -15.05 8.73 -18.67
CA SER A 184 -16.02 8.88 -19.77
C SER A 184 -15.41 8.38 -21.07
N ASP A 185 -16.22 7.75 -21.93
CA ASP A 185 -15.81 7.33 -23.28
C ASP A 185 -14.47 6.58 -23.33
N ASP A 186 -14.29 5.63 -22.40
CA ASP A 186 -13.09 4.82 -22.24
C ASP A 186 -11.79 5.59 -21.89
N VAL A 187 -11.94 6.84 -21.43
CA VAL A 187 -10.85 7.71 -20.99
C VAL A 187 -10.91 7.94 -19.49
N LEU A 188 -9.84 7.55 -18.80
CA LEU A 188 -9.59 7.89 -17.40
C LEU A 188 -8.87 9.22 -17.33
N THR A 189 -9.53 10.22 -16.74
CA THR A 189 -9.03 11.57 -16.63
C THR A 189 -8.61 11.87 -15.19
N VAL A 190 -7.45 12.52 -15.04
CA VAL A 190 -6.94 13.04 -13.76
C VAL A 190 -6.77 14.55 -13.88
N ASP A 191 -7.63 15.31 -13.23
CA ASP A 191 -7.60 16.77 -13.27
C ASP A 191 -6.87 17.36 -12.05
N ARG A 192 -5.56 17.62 -12.22
CA ARG A 192 -4.75 18.35 -11.24
C ARG A 192 -3.88 19.40 -11.94
N PRO A 193 -3.52 20.50 -11.24
CA PRO A 193 -2.70 21.57 -11.81
C PRO A 193 -1.36 21.05 -12.35
N ASN A 194 -0.98 21.53 -13.54
CA ASN A 194 0.29 21.22 -14.21
C ASN A 194 0.49 19.74 -14.59
N LEU A 195 -0.60 18.97 -14.69
CA LEU A 195 -0.62 17.73 -15.45
C LEU A 195 -1.10 18.08 -16.86
N ASP A 196 -0.32 17.80 -17.90
CA ASP A 196 -0.74 17.96 -19.30
C ASP A 196 -0.07 16.87 -20.14
N ARG A 197 -0.70 15.69 -20.13
CA ARG A 197 -0.18 14.45 -20.71
C ARG A 197 -1.34 13.53 -21.07
N ASP A 198 -1.25 12.98 -22.28
CA ASP A 198 -2.15 11.95 -22.76
C ASP A 198 -1.36 10.65 -22.94
N TYR A 199 -1.95 9.54 -22.49
CA TYR A 199 -1.38 8.21 -22.63
C TYR A 199 -2.38 7.29 -23.31
N GLU A 200 -1.91 6.53 -24.29
CA GLU A 200 -2.62 5.34 -24.75
C GLU A 200 -2.02 4.13 -24.01
N LEU A 201 -2.86 3.36 -23.32
CA LEU A 201 -2.37 2.21 -22.56
C LEU A 201 -2.03 1.03 -23.47
N GLY A 202 -2.73 0.90 -24.60
CA GLY A 202 -2.36 -0.03 -25.67
C GLY A 202 -2.39 -1.50 -25.28
N GLY A 203 -3.29 -1.90 -24.37
CA GLY A 203 -3.39 -3.27 -23.86
C GLY A 203 -2.44 -3.61 -22.71
N ARG A 204 -1.65 -2.65 -22.19
CA ARG A 204 -0.76 -2.85 -21.04
C ARG A 204 -1.51 -3.01 -19.69
N GLY A 205 -2.80 -2.70 -19.67
CA GLY A 205 -3.63 -2.74 -18.46
C GLY A 205 -3.38 -1.56 -17.53
N LEU A 206 -4.11 -1.51 -16.42
CA LEU A 206 -3.97 -0.49 -15.39
C LEU A 206 -3.94 -1.11 -14.00
N VAL A 207 -2.88 -0.83 -13.24
CA VAL A 207 -2.77 -1.24 -11.84
C VAL A 207 -3.24 -0.11 -10.93
N LEU A 208 -4.26 -0.40 -10.14
CA LEU A 208 -4.80 0.49 -9.12
C LEU A 208 -4.13 0.21 -7.79
N VAL A 209 -3.46 1.21 -7.21
CA VAL A 209 -2.68 1.07 -5.98
C VAL A 209 -3.23 2.02 -4.92
N PRO A 210 -4.04 1.54 -3.96
CA PRO A 210 -4.40 2.36 -2.82
C PRO A 210 -3.14 2.70 -2.03
N SER A 211 -3.11 3.90 -1.47
CA SER A 211 -2.00 4.33 -0.64
C SER A 211 -2.46 5.13 0.57
N LEU A 212 -1.88 4.80 1.72
CA LEU A 212 -2.13 5.47 2.98
C LEU A 212 -1.57 6.89 2.96
N PHE A 213 -0.36 7.08 2.42
CA PHE A 213 0.35 8.36 2.41
C PHE A 213 0.18 9.17 1.11
N ALA A 214 -0.68 8.72 0.17
CA ALA A 214 -0.92 9.46 -1.08
C ALA A 214 -1.82 10.69 -0.89
N TRP A 215 -2.76 10.65 0.07
CA TRP A 215 -3.68 11.77 0.32
C TRP A 215 -2.90 13.06 0.57
N PRO A 216 -3.27 14.21 -0.04
CA PRO A 216 -4.51 14.49 -0.77
C PRO A 216 -4.41 14.35 -2.30
N ASN A 217 -3.41 13.63 -2.81
CA ASN A 217 -3.10 13.56 -4.23
C ASN A 217 -3.25 12.15 -4.81
N VAL A 218 -3.39 12.09 -6.13
CA VAL A 218 -3.23 10.88 -6.94
C VAL A 218 -1.93 10.93 -7.73
N PHE A 219 -1.35 9.78 -8.03
CA PHE A 219 -0.08 9.68 -8.75
C PHE A 219 -0.19 8.69 -9.88
N VAL A 220 0.10 9.16 -11.09
CA VAL A 220 0.06 8.36 -12.31
C VAL A 220 1.48 8.06 -12.78
N LYS A 221 1.71 6.80 -13.17
CA LYS A 221 2.89 6.38 -13.92
C LYS A 221 2.42 5.56 -15.11
N ALA A 222 2.48 6.11 -16.32
CA ALA A 222 2.00 5.44 -17.54
C ALA A 222 3.00 5.48 -18.71
N SER A 223 4.08 6.25 -18.58
CA SER A 223 5.15 6.29 -19.58
C SER A 223 5.89 4.95 -19.64
N GLU A 224 6.19 4.52 -20.86
CA GLU A 224 7.10 3.41 -21.08
C GLU A 224 8.47 3.68 -20.42
N PRO A 225 9.17 2.63 -19.95
CA PRO A 225 8.87 1.20 -20.07
C PRO A 225 7.96 0.65 -18.95
N TRP A 226 7.36 1.52 -18.13
CA TRP A 226 6.61 1.08 -16.95
C TRP A 226 5.21 0.60 -17.31
N ALA A 227 4.74 -0.44 -16.62
CA ALA A 227 3.32 -0.77 -16.63
C ALA A 227 2.50 0.40 -16.05
N PRO A 228 1.32 0.72 -16.62
CA PRO A 228 0.49 1.81 -16.13
C PRO A 228 0.00 1.57 -14.70
N VAL A 229 0.20 2.57 -13.84
CA VAL A 229 -0.22 2.56 -12.43
C VAL A 229 -0.93 3.87 -12.10
N LEU A 230 -2.11 3.77 -11.49
CA LEU A 230 -2.77 4.87 -10.80
C LEU A 230 -2.73 4.60 -9.30
N ARG A 231 -2.08 5.50 -8.57
CA ARG A 231 -2.00 5.45 -7.10
C ARG A 231 -2.94 6.47 -6.52
N TYR A 232 -3.76 6.05 -5.58
CA TYR A 232 -4.87 6.87 -5.08
C TYR A 232 -4.95 6.81 -3.55
N PRO A 233 -5.50 7.85 -2.90
CA PRO A 233 -5.67 7.84 -1.46
C PRO A 233 -6.65 6.74 -1.03
N THR A 234 -6.21 5.88 -0.12
CA THR A 234 -7.08 4.85 0.47
C THR A 234 -8.21 5.49 1.28
N ARG A 235 -9.35 4.81 1.38
CA ARG A 235 -10.33 5.09 2.43
C ARG A 235 -9.75 4.77 3.81
N GLY A 236 -10.25 5.44 4.85
CA GLY A 236 -9.95 5.08 6.23
C GLY A 236 -8.63 5.64 6.81
N VAL A 237 -7.91 6.54 6.10
CA VAL A 237 -6.69 7.19 6.63
C VAL A 237 -6.89 7.80 8.02
N GLY A 238 -8.07 8.41 8.24
CA GLY A 238 -8.41 9.05 9.51
C GLY A 238 -8.33 8.11 10.71
N SER A 239 -8.59 6.80 10.57
CA SER A 239 -8.53 5.86 11.68
C SER A 239 -7.11 5.36 11.97
N MET A 240 -6.11 5.64 11.12
CA MET A 240 -4.77 5.05 11.21
C MET A 240 -4.01 5.39 12.50
N TRP A 241 -4.07 6.66 12.90
CA TRP A 241 -3.29 7.18 14.03
C TRP A 241 -4.10 7.32 15.31
N HIS A 242 -5.38 6.95 15.26
CA HIS A 242 -6.18 6.81 16.46
C HIS A 242 -5.78 5.50 17.13
N THR A 243 -5.41 5.54 18.40
CA THR A 243 -5.37 4.33 19.21
C THR A 243 -6.81 3.82 19.28
N PRO A 244 -7.12 2.61 18.78
CA PRO A 244 -8.42 2.02 19.10
C PRO A 244 -8.53 2.01 20.62
N SER A 245 -9.68 2.40 21.18
CA SER A 245 -9.94 2.09 22.59
C SER A 245 -9.56 0.63 22.83
N PRO A 246 -8.90 0.29 23.95
CA PRO A 246 -8.61 -1.11 24.24
C PRO A 246 -9.90 -1.88 24.06
N ALA A 247 -9.87 -2.89 23.17
CA ALA A 247 -11.04 -3.73 22.96
C ALA A 247 -11.52 -4.19 24.33
N PRO A 248 -12.84 -4.18 24.58
CA PRO A 248 -13.36 -4.57 25.87
C PRO A 248 -12.83 -5.97 26.19
N ASP A 249 -12.32 -6.16 27.40
CA ASP A 249 -11.85 -7.49 27.80
C ASP A 249 -13.06 -8.41 27.89
N LEU A 250 -13.23 -9.25 26.87
CA LEU A 250 -14.31 -10.23 26.82
C LEU A 250 -13.98 -11.48 27.63
N ALA A 251 -12.74 -11.65 28.11
CA ALA A 251 -12.34 -12.85 28.86
C ALA A 251 -13.22 -13.13 30.10
N PRO A 252 -13.71 -12.15 30.86
CA PRO A 252 -14.67 -12.39 31.95
C PRO A 252 -15.99 -13.02 31.50
N VAL A 253 -16.41 -12.83 30.25
CA VAL A 253 -17.70 -13.31 29.73
C VAL A 253 -17.55 -14.60 28.93
N ILE A 254 -16.58 -14.63 28.01
CA ILE A 254 -16.39 -15.76 27.09
C ILE A 254 -15.18 -16.62 27.46
N GLY A 255 -14.42 -16.28 28.50
CA GLY A 255 -13.23 -17.01 28.90
C GLY A 255 -12.01 -16.70 28.03
N GLN A 256 -10.82 -16.81 28.65
CA GLN A 256 -9.56 -16.38 28.06
C GLN A 256 -9.26 -16.98 26.69
N ALA A 257 -9.42 -18.30 26.54
CA ALA A 257 -9.09 -18.97 25.29
C ALA A 257 -9.95 -18.49 24.10
N ARG A 258 -11.25 -18.21 24.31
CA ARG A 258 -12.13 -17.71 23.25
C ARG A 258 -11.87 -16.24 22.93
N ALA A 259 -11.60 -15.42 23.94
CA ALA A 259 -11.21 -14.02 23.76
C ALA A 259 -9.90 -13.91 22.96
N ALA A 260 -8.87 -14.68 23.35
CA ALA A 260 -7.60 -14.74 22.64
C ALA A 260 -7.77 -15.19 21.18
N LEU A 261 -8.57 -16.23 20.93
CA LEU A 261 -8.84 -16.68 19.56
C LEU A 261 -9.59 -15.62 18.73
N LEU A 262 -10.53 -14.86 19.30
CA LEU A 262 -11.19 -13.76 18.58
C LEU A 262 -10.23 -12.62 18.24
N VAL A 263 -9.28 -12.29 19.12
CA VAL A 263 -8.24 -11.30 18.82
C VAL A 263 -7.33 -11.79 17.69
N GLU A 264 -6.88 -13.04 17.77
CA GLU A 264 -6.05 -13.69 16.74
C GLU A 264 -6.74 -13.84 15.38
N LEU A 265 -8.07 -13.90 15.37
CA LEU A 265 -8.90 -13.95 14.17
C LEU A 265 -9.20 -12.59 13.55
N ALA A 266 -8.50 -11.53 13.98
CA ALA A 266 -8.39 -10.30 13.20
C ALA A 266 -7.89 -10.55 11.77
N THR A 267 -7.15 -11.64 11.55
CA THR A 267 -6.80 -12.17 10.22
C THR A 267 -7.28 -13.61 10.09
N ALA A 268 -7.85 -13.95 8.92
CA ALA A 268 -8.30 -15.31 8.62
C ALA A 268 -7.21 -16.35 8.93
N SER A 269 -7.53 -17.37 9.71
CA SER A 269 -6.52 -18.35 10.17
C SER A 269 -7.08 -19.76 10.29
N THR A 270 -6.18 -20.75 10.19
CA THR A 270 -6.52 -22.17 10.37
C THR A 270 -6.37 -22.59 11.83
N THR A 271 -7.02 -23.69 12.23
CA THR A 271 -6.87 -24.29 13.55
C THR A 271 -5.40 -24.52 13.94
N THR A 272 -4.61 -25.07 13.02
CA THR A 272 -3.19 -25.38 13.25
C THR A 272 -2.35 -24.13 13.44
N SER A 273 -2.61 -23.08 12.65
CA SER A 273 -1.95 -21.79 12.83
C SER A 273 -2.29 -21.14 14.16
N LEU A 274 -3.57 -21.19 14.57
CA LEU A 274 -4.05 -20.65 15.84
C LEU A 274 -3.47 -21.40 17.05
N ALA A 275 -3.43 -22.73 17.00
CA ALA A 275 -2.80 -23.56 18.04
C ALA A 275 -1.34 -23.17 18.29
N ARG A 276 -0.57 -23.00 17.21
CA ARG A 276 0.84 -22.58 17.30
C ARG A 276 1.02 -21.19 17.93
N ARG A 277 0.15 -20.22 17.60
CA ARG A 277 0.27 -18.83 18.09
C ARG A 277 -0.24 -18.66 19.53
N THR A 278 -1.28 -19.40 19.90
CA THR A 278 -1.91 -19.30 21.23
C THR A 278 -1.33 -20.26 22.26
N GLY A 279 -0.55 -21.26 21.85
CA GLY A 279 -0.07 -22.34 22.72
C GLY A 279 -1.14 -23.38 23.09
N LEU A 280 -2.36 -23.24 22.57
CA LEU A 280 -3.46 -24.20 22.78
C LEU A 280 -3.26 -25.45 21.91
N THR A 281 -3.80 -26.58 22.35
CA THR A 281 -3.81 -27.80 21.54
C THR A 281 -4.71 -27.65 20.32
N PRO A 282 -4.42 -28.29 19.17
CA PRO A 282 -5.28 -28.24 17.99
C PRO A 282 -6.73 -28.68 18.25
N SER A 283 -6.93 -29.67 19.14
CA SER A 283 -8.25 -30.11 19.57
C SER A 283 -8.96 -29.05 20.41
N GLY A 284 -8.25 -28.40 21.34
CA GLY A 284 -8.77 -27.29 22.14
C GLY A 284 -9.19 -26.09 21.29
N VAL A 285 -8.34 -25.70 20.33
CA VAL A 285 -8.66 -24.65 19.36
C VAL A 285 -9.91 -25.01 18.55
N SER A 286 -9.99 -26.24 18.03
CA SER A 286 -11.15 -26.69 17.26
C SER A 286 -12.45 -26.63 18.08
N ALA A 287 -12.41 -27.04 19.35
CA ALA A 287 -13.55 -26.98 20.25
C ALA A 287 -14.01 -25.54 20.55
N HIS A 288 -13.07 -24.62 20.76
CA HIS A 288 -13.40 -23.20 20.96
C HIS A 288 -13.95 -22.55 19.69
N LEU A 289 -13.35 -22.83 18.53
CA LEU A 289 -13.82 -22.33 17.24
C LEU A 289 -15.22 -22.85 16.90
N ALA A 290 -15.52 -24.12 17.19
CA ALA A 290 -16.86 -24.66 17.02
C ALA A 290 -17.90 -23.87 17.82
N ARG A 291 -17.61 -23.56 19.10
CA ARG A 291 -18.49 -22.74 19.94
C ARG A 291 -18.65 -21.31 19.43
N LEU A 292 -17.56 -20.69 18.97
CA LEU A 292 -17.59 -19.35 18.39
C LEU A 292 -18.37 -19.29 17.07
N VAL A 293 -18.32 -20.37 16.27
CA VAL A 293 -19.15 -20.53 15.07
C VAL A 293 -20.62 -20.68 15.44
N THR A 294 -20.95 -21.54 16.41
CA THR A 294 -22.34 -21.68 16.91
C THR A 294 -22.89 -20.37 17.45
N ALA A 295 -22.05 -19.56 18.11
CA ALA A 295 -22.42 -18.25 18.63
C ALA A 295 -22.53 -17.15 17.54
N GLY A 296 -22.23 -17.47 16.27
CA GLY A 296 -22.24 -16.50 15.17
C GLY A 296 -21.14 -15.44 15.25
N LEU A 297 -20.08 -15.67 16.04
CA LEU A 297 -18.93 -14.77 16.19
C LEU A 297 -17.81 -15.08 15.19
N VAL A 298 -17.78 -16.30 14.67
CA VAL A 298 -16.81 -16.74 13.68
C VAL A 298 -17.54 -17.45 12.54
N THR A 299 -17.07 -17.27 11.31
CA THR A 299 -17.47 -18.08 10.15
C THR A 299 -16.32 -18.98 9.72
N ARG A 300 -16.65 -20.06 9.01
CA ARG A 300 -15.66 -21.00 8.46
C ARG A 300 -15.73 -21.02 6.94
N HIS A 301 -14.58 -20.98 6.29
CA HIS A 301 -14.43 -21.06 4.85
C HIS A 301 -13.43 -22.18 4.51
N ARG A 302 -13.84 -23.13 3.66
CA ARG A 302 -12.97 -24.21 3.21
C ARG A 302 -12.28 -23.80 1.91
N ALA A 303 -10.95 -23.89 1.90
CA ALA A 303 -10.11 -23.68 0.72
C ALA A 303 -9.22 -24.91 0.53
N GLY A 304 -9.61 -25.78 -0.41
CA GLY A 304 -8.98 -27.08 -0.61
C GLY A 304 -9.06 -27.95 0.65
N ARG A 305 -7.91 -28.39 1.15
CA ARG A 305 -7.78 -29.24 2.35
C ARG A 305 -7.76 -28.44 3.67
N LEU A 306 -7.76 -27.11 3.60
CA LEU A 306 -7.68 -26.23 4.76
C LEU A 306 -9.04 -25.61 5.08
N VAL A 307 -9.28 -25.38 6.37
CA VAL A 307 -10.44 -24.63 6.87
C VAL A 307 -9.91 -23.37 7.54
N PHE A 308 -10.33 -22.23 7.01
CA PHE A 308 -10.06 -20.91 7.57
C PHE A 308 -11.25 -20.46 8.41
N TYR A 309 -10.93 -19.79 9.50
CA TYR A 309 -11.89 -19.15 10.38
C TYR A 309 -11.71 -17.65 10.28
N VAL A 310 -12.82 -16.91 10.28
CA VAL A 310 -12.85 -15.44 10.15
C VAL A 310 -13.88 -14.89 11.13
N ARG A 311 -13.58 -13.77 11.79
CA ARG A 311 -14.57 -13.07 12.61
C ARG A 311 -15.77 -12.63 11.77
N THR A 312 -16.95 -12.65 12.37
CA THR A 312 -18.13 -12.00 11.79
C THR A 312 -18.14 -10.52 12.15
N PRO A 313 -18.93 -9.69 11.42
CA PRO A 313 -19.15 -8.30 11.81
C PRO A 313 -19.67 -8.14 13.25
N ARG A 314 -20.41 -9.12 13.76
CA ARG A 314 -20.89 -9.14 15.16
C ARG A 314 -19.75 -9.28 16.16
N ALA A 315 -18.77 -10.15 15.88
CA ALA A 315 -17.57 -10.24 16.71
C ALA A 315 -16.72 -8.98 16.63
N ASP A 316 -16.62 -8.37 15.44
CA ASP A 316 -15.89 -7.10 15.30
C ASP A 316 -16.58 -5.94 16.01
N ALA A 317 -17.91 -5.94 16.15
CA ALA A 317 -18.64 -4.94 16.93
C ALA A 317 -18.38 -5.11 18.43
N LEU A 318 -18.45 -6.35 18.94
CA LEU A 318 -18.16 -6.68 20.35
C LEU A 318 -16.74 -6.32 20.78
N LEU A 319 -15.79 -6.26 19.85
CA LEU A 319 -14.40 -5.92 20.14
C LEU A 319 -14.10 -4.42 19.96
N ARG A 320 -15.12 -3.61 19.67
CA ARG A 320 -15.00 -2.15 19.44
C ARG A 320 -15.78 -1.29 20.46
N GLU A 321 -16.65 -1.88 21.27
CA GLU A 321 -17.43 -1.20 22.33
C GLU A 321 -16.62 -0.95 23.60
#